data_AF-A0A6I1KLB7-F1
#
_entry.id   AF-A0A6I1KLB7-F1
#
_cell.length_a   1.000
_cell.length_b   1.000
_cell.length_c   1.000
_cell.angle_alpha   90.00
_cell.angle_beta   90.00
_cell.angle_gamma   90.00
#
_symmetry.space_group_name_H-M   'P 1'
#
loop_
_entity.id
_entity.type
_entity.pdbx_description
1 polymer ?
#
loop_
_entity_poly.entity_id
_entity_poly.type
_entity_poly.pdbx_seq_one_letter_code
_entity_poly.pdbx_strand_id
1 'polypeptide(L)' 'MEILVLYKDLSYAVVKDYSLDKLIREEKIVGFQRSSGWVSIGHDPVRGTGGRYSGPERRKFEESRSV' A
#
# COMPACT_ATOMS: atom_id res chain seq x y z
N MET A 1 -10.10 -5.26 13.86
CA MET A 1 -11.02 -4.98 12.73
C MET A 1 -10.80 -6.00 11.63
N GLU A 2 -11.79 -6.21 10.77
CA GLU A 2 -11.70 -7.06 9.59
C GLU A 2 -11.46 -6.21 8.35
N ILE A 3 -10.56 -6.66 7.49
CA ILE A 3 -10.08 -5.94 6.32
C ILE A 3 -10.19 -6.86 5.12
N LEU A 4 -10.87 -6.40 4.07
CA LEU A 4 -10.92 -7.10 2.79
C LEU A 4 -9.60 -6.88 2.06
N VAL A 5 -8.97 -7.95 1.59
CA VAL A 5 -7.72 -7.91 0.83
C VAL A 5 -7.89 -8.61 -0.51
N LEU A 6 -7.09 -8.21 -1.49
CA LEU A 6 -6.93 -8.86 -2.78
C LEU A 6 -5.54 -9.49 -2.85
N TYR A 7 -5.51 -10.79 -3.06
CA TYR A 7 -4.28 -11.56 -3.24
C TYR A 7 -3.76 -11.47 -4.67
N LYS A 8 -2.50 -11.87 -4.85
CA LYS A 8 -1.85 -11.94 -6.18
C LYS A 8 -2.55 -12.89 -7.16
N ASP A 9 -3.27 -13.88 -6.65
CA ASP A 9 -4.08 -14.82 -7.43
C ASP A 9 -5.47 -14.28 -7.80
N LEU A 10 -5.69 -12.97 -7.59
CA LEU A 10 -6.96 -12.28 -7.82
C LEU A 10 -8.10 -12.75 -6.90
N SER A 11 -7.80 -13.53 -5.86
CA SER A 11 -8.78 -13.91 -4.85
C SER A 11 -8.96 -12.81 -3.80
N TYR A 12 -10.19 -12.69 -3.30
CA TYR A 12 -10.52 -11.78 -2.21
C TYR A 12 -10.69 -12.58 -0.92
N ALA A 13 -10.11 -12.11 0.17
CA ALA A 13 -10.40 -12.66 1.50
C ALA A 13 -10.48 -11.57 2.56
N VAL A 14 -11.17 -11.90 3.65
CA VAL A 14 -11.24 -11.04 4.83
C VAL A 14 -10.18 -11.51 5.82
N VAL A 15 -9.30 -10.60 6.22
CA VAL A 15 -8.24 -10.87 7.19
C VAL A 15 -8.38 -9.94 8.39
N LYS A 16 -7.77 -10.31 9.51
CA LYS A 16 -7.68 -9.41 10.67
C LYS A 16 -6.65 -8.32 10.41
N ASP A 17 -6.88 -7.14 10.99
CA ASP A 17 -6.03 -5.97 10.83
C ASP A 17 -4.56 -6.22 11.23
N TYR A 18 -4.33 -7.00 12.30
CA TYR A 18 -2.97 -7.35 12.73
C TYR A 18 -2.22 -8.25 11.73
N SER A 19 -2.94 -8.99 10.88
CA SER A 19 -2.33 -9.82 9.82
C SER A 19 -2.01 -9.02 8.56
N LEU A 20 -2.62 -7.84 8.39
CA LEU A 20 -2.44 -7.03 7.19
C LEU A 20 -0.99 -6.61 6.99
N ASP A 21 -0.34 -6.10 8.04
CA ASP A 21 1.07 -5.66 7.98
C ASP A 21 2.00 -6.82 7.57
N LYS A 22 1.75 -8.02 8.11
CA LYS A 22 2.46 -9.24 7.70
C LYS A 22 2.23 -9.58 6.23
N LEU A 23 0.99 -9.52 5.75
CA LEU A 23 0.66 -9.81 4.34
C LEU A 23 1.27 -8.79 3.37
N ILE A 24 1.36 -7.52 3.77
CA ILE A 24 2.03 -6.47 3.01
C ILE A 24 3.53 -6.73 2.96
N ARG A 25 4.17 -7.02 4.11
CA ARG A 25 5.62 -7.31 4.19
C ARG A 25 6.02 -8.58 3.42
N GLU A 26 5.17 -9.59 3.43
CA GLU A 26 5.38 -10.83 2.66
C GLU A 26 4.95 -10.69 1.18
N GLU A 27 4.50 -9.50 0.76
CA GLU A 27 3.99 -9.23 -0.59
C GLU A 27 2.94 -10.26 -1.06
N LYS A 28 2.07 -10.72 -0.17
CA LYS A 28 1.04 -11.74 -0.50
C LYS A 28 -0.21 -11.12 -1.13
N ILE A 29 -0.44 -9.85 -0.86
CA ILE A 29 -1.61 -9.11 -1.33
C ILE A 29 -1.19 -7.97 -2.25
N VAL A 30 -2.05 -7.63 -3.20
CA VAL A 30 -1.89 -6.52 -4.15
C VAL A 30 -2.76 -5.32 -3.79
N GLY A 31 -3.73 -5.49 -2.90
CA GLY A 31 -4.53 -4.38 -2.39
C GLY A 31 -5.41 -4.76 -1.20
N PHE A 32 -6.00 -3.75 -0.57
CA PHE A 32 -6.91 -3.91 0.55
C PHE A 32 -7.92 -2.77 0.66
N GLN A 33 -9.07 -3.05 1.27
CA GLN A 33 -10.12 -2.07 1.51
C GLN A 33 -9.98 -1.43 2.89
N ARG A 34 -9.95 -0.11 2.93
CA ARG A 34 -10.08 0.69 4.16
C ARG A 34 -11.41 1.43 4.13
N SER A 35 -11.77 2.07 5.25
CA SER A 35 -13.00 2.86 5.36
C SER A 35 -13.14 3.97 4.30
N SER A 36 -12.03 4.47 3.76
CA SER A 36 -12.02 5.48 2.68
C SER A 36 -11.90 4.91 1.27
N GLY A 37 -11.93 3.59 1.09
CA GLY A 37 -11.91 2.94 -0.23
C GLY A 37 -10.78 1.94 -0.41
N TRP A 38 -10.52 1.58 -1.67
CA TRP A 38 -9.52 0.59 -2.05
C TRP A 38 -8.10 1.18 -2.08
N VAL A 39 -7.11 0.41 -1.63
CA VAL A 39 -5.69 0.77 -1.62
C VAL A 39 -4.92 -0.29 -2.39
N SER A 40 -4.21 0.10 -3.45
CA SER A 40 -3.38 -0.81 -4.25
C SER A 40 -1.93 -0.73 -3.79
N ILE A 41 -1.38 -1.86 -3.34
CA ILE A 41 0.01 -1.95 -2.85
C ILE A 41 0.95 -1.82 -4.05
N GLY A 42 1.91 -0.88 -3.97
CA GLY A 42 2.84 -0.55 -5.05
C GLY A 42 2.43 0.65 -5.90
N HIS A 43 1.15 1.07 -5.84
CA HIS A 43 0.66 2.28 -6.50
C HIS A 43 0.25 3.37 -5.49
N ASP A 44 -0.48 2.97 -4.44
CA ASP A 44 -0.93 3.86 -3.38
C ASP A 44 0.05 3.95 -2.22
N PRO A 45 0.16 5.13 -1.58
CA PRO A 45 1.02 5.30 -0.41
C PRO A 45 0.45 4.53 0.80
N VAL A 46 1.05 3.38 1.09
CA VAL A 46 0.84 2.66 2.35
C VAL A 46 1.59 3.43 3.44
N ARG A 47 0.87 4.09 4.35
CA ARG A 47 1.49 4.85 5.46
C ARG A 47 2.23 3.90 6.42
N GLY A 48 3.50 4.19 6.72
CA GLY A 48 4.18 3.65 7.91
C GLY A 48 5.54 2.96 7.69
N THR A 49 5.91 2.57 6.47
CA THR A 49 7.18 1.87 6.23
C THR A 49 7.87 2.45 5.00
N GLY A 50 8.93 3.24 5.22
CA GLY A 50 9.87 3.66 4.17
C GLY A 50 10.71 2.49 3.63
N GLY A 51 10.06 1.45 3.10
CA GLY A 51 10.69 0.23 2.59
C GLY A 51 10.49 0.06 1.08
N ARG A 52 11.61 -0.03 0.36
CA ARG A 52 11.83 -0.28 -1.08
C ARG A 52 10.62 -0.14 -2.02
N TYR A 53 10.36 1.13 -2.35
CA TYR A 53 9.69 1.57 -3.56
C TYR A 53 10.49 1.17 -4.82
N SER A 54 9.84 0.50 -5.78
CA SER A 54 10.33 0.32 -7.16
C SER A 54 9.43 1.03 -8.18
N GLY A 55 8.83 2.16 -7.78
CA GLY A 55 8.25 3.13 -8.71
C GLY A 55 9.24 4.30 -8.83
N PRO A 56 9.60 4.74 -10.04
CA PRO A 56 10.45 5.91 -10.20
C PRO A 56 9.75 7.12 -9.58
N GLU A 57 10.54 7.99 -8.96
CA GLU A 57 10.12 9.33 -8.52
C GLU A 57 9.26 9.42 -7.26
N ARG A 58 9.93 9.36 -6.09
CA ARG A 58 9.64 10.34 -5.03
C ARG A 58 10.93 10.95 -4.51
N ARG A 59 11.21 12.17 -4.97
CA ARG A 59 12.28 13.13 -4.59
C ARG A 59 13.55 13.16 -5.45
N LYS A 60 13.41 13.82 -6.60
CA LYS A 60 14.28 14.93 -7.04
C LYS A 60 13.29 15.95 -7.63
N PHE A 61 13.22 17.24 -7.33
CA PHE A 61 14.05 18.26 -6.71
C PHE A 61 13.03 19.35 -6.30
N GLU A 62 12.97 19.82 -5.05
CA GLU A 62 13.43 21.16 -4.64
C GLU A 62 13.26 22.31 -5.66
N GLU A 63 12.61 23.39 -5.21
CA GLU A 63 12.53 24.76 -5.80
C GLU A 63 11.69 24.90 -7.09
N SER A 64 10.78 25.86 -7.28
CA SER A 64 10.87 27.30 -7.00
C SER A 64 9.48 27.97 -6.93
N ARG A 65 9.34 29.00 -6.09
CA ARG A 65 8.66 30.22 -6.53
C ARG A 65 9.38 31.44 -5.94
N SER A 66 10.32 31.95 -6.73
CA SER A 66 10.82 33.32 -6.66
C SER A 66 9.73 34.27 -7.15
N VAL A 67 9.46 35.35 -6.42
CA VAL A 67 9.51 36.77 -6.86
C VAL A 67 9.31 37.69 -5.66
#